data_AF-A0A972Y776-F1
#
_entry.id   AF-A0A972Y776-F1
#
_cell.length_a   1.000
_cell.length_b   1.000
_cell.length_c   1.000
_cell.angle_alpha   90.00
_cell.angle_beta   90.00
_cell.angle_gamma   90.00
#
_symmetry.space_group_name_H-M   'P 1'
#
loop_
_entity.id
_entity.type
_entity.pdbx_description
1 polymer ?
#
loop_
_entity_poly.entity_id
_entity_poly.type
_entity_poly.pdbx_seq_one_letter_code
_entity_poly.pdbx_strand_id
1 'polypeptide(L)'
;MNLRIISADAAELNYNFITETSVLAKADGVDVQYINFAKYGCPIEALTANENADFLNGIEDSSKERLLWFDNCDSLAPLDVNLTFSLRSILTTRYDGNVQSVFIASNDSLKLLFSNDRAAFYQSDFRITDYP
;
A
#
# COMPACT_ATOMS: atom_id res chain seq x y z
N MET A 1 11.53 14.80 1.96
CA MET A 1 10.08 14.63 2.15
C MET A 1 9.87 13.13 2.34
N ASN A 2 9.78 12.63 3.58
CA ASN A 2 9.80 11.18 3.85
C ASN A 2 8.38 10.64 4.06
N LEU A 3 7.59 10.59 2.98
CA LEU A 3 6.25 10.05 3.01
C LEU A 3 6.27 8.63 2.42
N ARG A 4 6.67 7.64 3.21
CA ARG A 4 6.90 6.27 2.70
C ARG A 4 5.60 5.53 2.35
N ILE A 5 4.48 5.92 2.97
CA ILE A 5 3.18 5.30 2.77
C ILE A 5 2.14 6.41 2.61
N ILE A 6 1.31 6.30 1.58
CA ILE A 6 0.12 7.11 1.37
C ILE A 6 -1.09 6.24 1.70
N SER A 7 -2.13 6.82 2.28
CA SER A 7 -3.42 6.16 2.49
C SER A 7 -4.56 6.94 1.86
N ALA A 8 -5.56 6.24 1.33
CA ALA A 8 -6.71 6.83 0.69
C ALA A 8 -7.98 6.00 0.91
N ASP A 9 -9.05 6.66 1.33
CA ASP A 9 -10.38 6.07 1.45
C ASP A 9 -10.91 5.71 0.06
N ALA A 10 -11.20 4.42 -0.14
CA ALA A 10 -11.74 3.91 -1.38
C ALA A 10 -13.06 4.59 -1.78
N ALA A 11 -13.86 5.06 -0.82
CA ALA A 11 -15.14 5.72 -1.10
C ALA A 11 -15.00 7.16 -1.62
N GLU A 12 -13.87 7.82 -1.33
CA GLU A 12 -13.60 9.20 -1.76
C GLU A 12 -12.76 9.28 -3.03
N LEU A 13 -12.13 8.16 -3.42
CA LEU A 13 -11.35 8.09 -4.65
C LEU A 13 -12.25 8.02 -5.89
N ASN A 14 -11.87 8.79 -6.92
CA ASN A 14 -12.47 8.64 -8.23
C ASN A 14 -12.19 7.23 -8.79
N TYR A 15 -13.17 6.59 -9.42
CA TYR A 15 -13.04 5.25 -9.98
C TYR A 15 -11.88 5.10 -10.99
N ASN A 16 -11.46 6.17 -11.65
CA ASN A 16 -10.34 6.19 -12.58
C ASN A 16 -9.00 6.56 -11.92
N PHE A 17 -8.98 6.95 -10.64
CA PHE A 17 -7.80 7.53 -10.00
C PHE A 17 -6.56 6.64 -10.11
N ILE A 18 -6.69 5.35 -9.77
CA ILE A 18 -5.58 4.39 -9.84
C ILE A 18 -5.09 4.28 -11.30
N THR A 19 -6.01 4.16 -12.25
CA THR A 19 -5.68 4.01 -13.68
C THR A 19 -4.98 5.25 -14.24
N GLU A 20 -5.54 6.43 -14.04
CA GLU A 20 -4.99 7.70 -14.54
C GLU A 20 -3.62 7.98 -13.91
N THR A 21 -3.50 7.83 -12.58
CA THR A 21 -2.22 8.01 -11.89
C THR A 21 -1.18 7.01 -12.37
N SER A 22 -1.56 5.76 -12.61
CA SER A 22 -0.65 4.74 -13.14
C SER A 22 -0.18 5.04 -14.57
N VAL A 23 -1.05 5.60 -15.41
CA VAL A 23 -0.68 6.02 -16.78
C VAL A 23 0.34 7.16 -16.72
N LEU A 24 0.09 8.16 -15.86
CA LEU A 24 1.01 9.29 -15.68
C LEU A 24 2.36 8.83 -15.12
N ALA A 25 2.37 7.98 -14.10
CA ALA A 25 3.59 7.42 -13.51
C ALA A 25 4.43 6.66 -14.56
N LYS A 26 3.81 5.79 -15.34
CA LYS A 26 4.49 5.05 -16.41
C LYS A 26 5.04 5.97 -17.50
N ALA A 27 4.32 7.03 -17.85
CA ALA A 27 4.79 8.01 -18.82
C ALA A 27 6.06 8.76 -18.35
N ASP A 28 6.25 8.89 -17.04
CA ASP A 28 7.43 9.47 -16.40
C ASP A 28 8.53 8.43 -16.11
N GLY A 29 8.35 7.18 -16.56
CA GLY A 29 9.34 6.11 -16.38
C GLY A 29 9.27 5.40 -15.02
N VAL A 30 8.30 5.71 -14.16
CA VAL A 30 8.06 5.04 -12.87
C VAL A 30 7.39 3.68 -13.11
N ASP A 31 7.94 2.64 -12.49
CA ASP A 31 7.33 1.31 -12.51
C ASP A 31 6.06 1.30 -11.66
N VAL A 32 5.04 0.57 -12.10
CA VAL A 32 3.78 0.47 -11.36
C VAL A 32 3.42 -0.99 -11.16
N GLN A 33 3.24 -1.38 -9.90
CA GLN A 33 2.78 -2.70 -9.50
C GLN A 33 1.54 -2.55 -8.63
N TYR A 34 0.68 -3.57 -8.70
CA TYR A 34 -0.62 -3.53 -8.07
C TYR A 34 -0.95 -4.90 -7.48
N ILE A 35 -1.57 -4.90 -6.30
CA ILE A 35 -2.17 -6.06 -5.69
C ILE A 35 -3.59 -5.70 -5.22
N ASN A 36 -4.56 -6.59 -5.48
CA ASN A 36 -5.93 -6.46 -4.99
C ASN A 36 -6.20 -7.50 -3.91
N PHE A 37 -6.29 -7.05 -2.66
CA PHE A 37 -6.50 -7.95 -1.52
C PHE A 37 -7.91 -8.54 -1.46
N ALA A 38 -8.91 -7.94 -2.12
CA ALA A 38 -10.27 -8.48 -2.16
C ALA A 38 -10.40 -9.76 -3.00
N LYS A 39 -9.39 -10.09 -3.81
CA LYS A 39 -9.35 -11.33 -4.60
C LYS A 39 -8.94 -12.56 -3.80
N TYR A 40 -8.50 -12.39 -2.55
CA TYR A 40 -7.89 -13.44 -1.74
C TYR A 40 -8.64 -13.62 -0.43
N GLY A 41 -8.59 -14.83 0.14
CA GLY A 41 -9.24 -15.14 1.42
C GLY A 41 -8.51 -14.51 2.61
N CYS A 42 -7.20 -14.28 2.50
CA CYS A 42 -6.42 -13.57 3.50
C CYS A 42 -5.21 -12.84 2.89
N PRO A 43 -4.60 -11.89 3.62
CA PRO A 43 -3.45 -11.14 3.12
C PRO A 43 -2.20 -11.97 2.79
N ILE A 44 -1.97 -13.07 3.53
CA ILE A 44 -0.83 -13.96 3.28
C ILE A 44 -0.97 -14.61 1.91
N GLU A 45 -2.18 -15.07 1.58
CA GLU A 45 -2.48 -15.64 0.27
C GLU A 45 -2.21 -14.63 -0.84
N ALA A 46 -2.67 -13.38 -0.68
CA ALA A 46 -2.43 -12.31 -1.64
C ALA A 46 -0.91 -12.10 -1.87
N LEU A 47 -0.14 -11.96 -0.79
CA LEU A 47 1.29 -11.66 -0.89
C LEU A 47 2.11 -12.85 -1.41
N THR A 48 1.66 -14.09 -1.21
CA THR A 48 2.41 -15.30 -1.62
C THR A 48 1.94 -15.89 -2.95
N ALA A 49 0.88 -15.35 -3.54
CA ALA A 49 0.38 -15.81 -4.83
C ALA A 49 1.40 -15.55 -5.95
N ASN A 50 1.62 -16.56 -6.80
CA ASN A 50 2.65 -16.51 -7.84
C ASN A 50 2.43 -15.35 -8.82
N GLU A 51 1.18 -14.99 -9.12
CA GLU A 51 0.84 -13.86 -9.98
C GLU A 51 1.24 -12.50 -9.39
N ASN A 52 1.48 -12.42 -8.07
CA ASN A 52 1.90 -11.20 -7.38
C ASN A 52 3.42 -11.18 -7.09
N ALA A 53 4.19 -12.14 -7.63
CA ALA A 53 5.64 -12.20 -7.41
C ALA A 53 6.35 -10.90 -7.84
N ASP A 54 5.91 -10.29 -8.95
CA ASP A 54 6.46 -9.01 -9.42
C ASP A 54 6.19 -7.86 -8.44
N PHE A 55 5.08 -7.89 -7.71
CA PHE A 55 4.77 -6.90 -6.68
C PHE A 55 5.74 -7.02 -5.49
N LEU A 56 6.00 -8.25 -5.02
CA LEU A 56 6.99 -8.50 -3.96
C LEU A 56 8.41 -8.15 -4.40
N ASN A 57 8.80 -8.54 -5.62
CA ASN A 57 10.09 -8.15 -6.17
C ASN A 57 10.21 -6.63 -6.25
N GLY A 58 9.14 -5.94 -6.64
CA GLY A 58 9.08 -4.47 -6.64
C GLY A 58 9.11 -3.83 -5.25
N ILE A 59 8.72 -4.56 -4.21
CA ILE A 59 8.88 -4.15 -2.82
C ILE A 59 10.36 -4.19 -2.40
N GLU A 60 11.13 -5.17 -2.87
CA GLU A 60 12.54 -5.33 -2.43
C GLU A 60 13.54 -4.59 -3.32
N ASP A 61 13.21 -4.44 -4.60
CA ASP A 61 14.05 -3.76 -5.58
C ASP A 61 13.92 -2.24 -5.49
N SER A 62 15.03 -1.58 -5.13
CA SER A 62 15.14 -0.13 -5.05
C SER A 62 15.92 0.51 -6.20
N SER A 63 16.30 -0.27 -7.22
CA SER A 63 17.09 0.22 -8.35
C SER A 63 16.35 1.20 -9.26
N LYS A 64 15.02 1.23 -9.19
CA LYS A 64 14.15 2.05 -10.03
C LYS A 64 13.02 2.67 -9.21
N GLU A 65 12.58 3.86 -9.63
CA GLU A 65 11.39 4.50 -9.07
C GLU A 65 10.14 3.65 -9.31
N ARG A 66 9.32 3.51 -8.27
CA ARG A 66 8.21 2.57 -8.26
C ARG A 66 7.02 3.06 -7.46
N LEU A 67 5.83 2.79 -7.97
CA LEU A 67 4.55 3.03 -7.34
C LEU A 67 3.86 1.68 -7.06
N LEU A 68 3.62 1.41 -5.78
CA LEU A 68 2.98 0.20 -5.29
C LEU A 68 1.56 0.50 -4.84
N TRP A 69 0.59 -0.11 -5.49
CA TRP A 69 -0.82 -0.03 -5.10
C TRP A 69 -1.22 -1.24 -4.26
N PHE A 70 -1.56 -1.00 -3.00
CA PHE A 70 -2.22 -1.95 -2.10
C PHE A 70 -3.72 -1.66 -2.14
N ASP A 71 -4.45 -2.29 -3.05
CA ASP A 71 -5.87 -2.01 -3.29
C ASP A 71 -6.79 -2.97 -2.53
N ASN A 72 -7.94 -2.44 -2.09
CA ASN A 72 -8.92 -3.11 -1.24
C ASN A 72 -8.30 -3.79 -0.02
N CYS A 73 -7.39 -3.10 0.68
CA CYS A 73 -6.53 -3.69 1.70
C CYS A 73 -7.19 -3.81 3.09
N ASP A 74 -8.52 -3.86 3.16
CA ASP A 74 -9.29 -4.03 4.40
C ASP A 74 -8.91 -5.29 5.17
N SER A 75 -8.52 -6.35 4.46
CA SER A 75 -8.06 -7.60 5.08
C SER A 75 -6.73 -7.47 5.83
N LEU A 76 -5.99 -6.36 5.67
CA LEU A 76 -4.80 -6.03 6.47
C LEU A 76 -5.15 -5.38 7.82
N ALA A 77 -6.35 -4.85 7.98
CA ALA A 77 -6.77 -4.14 9.20
C ALA A 77 -6.92 -5.00 10.46
N PRO A 78 -7.25 -6.31 10.41
CA PRO A 78 -7.06 -7.19 11.55
C PRO A 78 -5.62 -7.06 12.07
N LEU A 79 -5.46 -6.88 13.38
CA LEU A 79 -4.16 -6.69 14.03
C LEU A 79 -3.32 -7.99 14.05
N ASP A 80 -3.19 -8.69 12.92
CA ASP A 80 -2.18 -9.74 12.77
C ASP A 80 -0.80 -9.08 12.75
N VAL A 81 -0.21 -9.08 13.94
CA VAL A 81 1.03 -8.39 14.29
C VAL A 81 2.17 -8.88 13.39
N ASN A 82 2.27 -10.17 13.08
CA ASN A 82 3.48 -10.69 12.44
C ASN A 82 3.60 -10.25 10.98
N LEU A 83 2.50 -10.31 10.22
CA LEU A 83 2.50 -9.92 8.81
C LEU A 83 2.64 -8.40 8.67
N THR A 84 1.81 -7.65 9.40
CA THR A 84 1.78 -6.18 9.27
C THR A 84 3.07 -5.53 9.77
N PHE A 85 3.72 -6.07 10.81
CA PHE A 85 5.05 -5.60 11.23
C PHE A 85 6.13 -5.91 10.19
N SER A 86 6.12 -7.10 9.60
CA SER A 86 7.07 -7.46 8.54
C SER A 86 6.93 -6.52 7.34
N LEU A 87 5.69 -6.35 6.86
CA LEU A 87 5.40 -5.46 5.75
C LEU A 87 5.80 -4.01 6.07
N ARG A 88 5.40 -3.48 7.23
CA ARG A 88 5.76 -2.14 7.67
C ARG A 88 7.27 -1.96 7.75
N SER A 89 8.01 -2.95 8.25
CA SER A 89 9.47 -2.90 8.31
C SER A 89 10.07 -2.77 6.91
N ILE A 90 9.62 -3.60 5.95
CA ILE A 90 10.13 -3.55 4.57
C ILE A 90 9.75 -2.23 3.88
N LEU A 91 8.52 -1.72 4.06
CA LEU A 91 8.10 -0.45 3.47
C LEU A 91 8.82 0.75 4.09
N THR A 92 9.14 0.70 5.39
CA THR A 92 9.66 1.86 6.13
C THR A 92 11.17 1.84 6.37
N THR A 93 11.91 0.78 6.06
CA THR A 93 13.38 0.76 6.27
C THR A 93 14.19 1.17 5.04
N ARG A 94 13.54 1.41 3.90
CA ARG A 94 14.21 1.79 2.65
C ARG A 94 14.85 3.17 2.74
N TYR A 95 16.11 3.26 2.34
CA TYR A 95 16.95 4.46 2.50
C TYR A 95 16.89 5.41 1.29
N ASP A 96 16.46 4.91 0.15
CA ASP A 96 16.61 5.48 -1.18
C ASP A 96 15.37 6.26 -1.66
N GLY A 97 14.21 6.10 -1.02
CA GLY A 97 13.00 6.88 -1.33
C GLY A 97 12.37 6.60 -2.70
N ASN A 98 12.93 5.66 -3.46
CA ASN A 98 12.50 5.32 -4.82
C ASN A 98 11.16 4.58 -4.89
N VAL A 99 10.59 4.16 -3.77
CA VAL A 99 9.33 3.41 -3.78
C VAL A 99 8.27 4.14 -2.97
N GLN A 100 7.17 4.47 -3.64
CA GLN A 100 5.97 5.01 -3.03
C GLN A 100 4.92 3.91 -2.88
N SER A 101 4.49 3.66 -1.64
CA SER A 101 3.37 2.75 -1.38
C SER A 101 2.08 3.53 -1.16
N VAL A 102 0.97 3.06 -1.74
CA VAL A 102 -0.36 3.65 -1.56
C VAL A 102 -1.35 2.57 -1.13
N PHE A 103 -1.98 2.77 0.03
CA PHE A 103 -2.95 1.89 0.64
C PHE A 103 -4.36 2.42 0.40
N ILE A 104 -5.21 1.60 -0.21
CA ILE A 104 -6.60 1.92 -0.50
C ILE A 104 -7.49 0.91 0.21
N ALA A 105 -8.33 1.40 1.12
CA ALA A 105 -9.28 0.59 1.90
C ALA A 105 -10.44 1.46 2.38
N SER A 106 -11.40 0.87 3.08
CA SER A 106 -12.42 1.64 3.79
C SER A 106 -11.81 2.52 4.90
N ASN A 107 -12.47 3.65 5.20
CA ASN A 107 -12.05 4.54 6.29
C ASN A 107 -11.80 3.82 7.62
N ASP A 108 -12.67 2.88 7.98
CA ASP A 108 -12.56 2.14 9.25
C ASP A 108 -11.31 1.25 9.28
N SER A 109 -11.01 0.57 8.18
CA SER A 109 -9.78 -0.20 8.02
C SER A 109 -8.53 0.68 8.08
N LEU A 110 -8.57 1.85 7.44
CA LEU A 110 -7.46 2.81 7.50
C LEU A 110 -7.24 3.34 8.93
N LYS A 111 -8.30 3.65 9.67
CA LYS A 111 -8.22 4.03 11.10
C LYS A 111 -7.58 2.91 11.92
N LEU A 112 -7.99 1.67 11.69
CA LEU A 112 -7.41 0.51 12.38
C LEU A 112 -5.93 0.30 12.06
N LEU A 113 -5.51 0.50 10.80
CA LEU A 113 -4.11 0.33 10.38
C LEU A 113 -3.20 1.45 10.87
N PHE A 114 -3.64 2.70 10.73
CA PHE A 114 -2.75 3.86 10.82
C PHE A 114 -3.01 4.77 12.04
N SER A 115 -4.20 4.72 12.62
CA SER A 115 -4.59 5.57 13.77
C SER A 115 -4.72 4.82 15.10
N ASN A 116 -4.59 3.49 15.09
CA ASN A 116 -4.61 2.66 16.30
C ASN A 116 -3.18 2.50 16.85
N ASP A 117 -2.97 2.83 18.13
CA ASP A 117 -1.66 2.76 18.79
C ASP A 117 -1.08 1.35 18.92
N ARG A 118 -1.91 0.31 18.74
CA ARG A 118 -1.52 -1.10 18.72
C ARG A 118 -1.22 -1.63 17.32
N ALA A 119 -1.48 -0.86 16.27
CA ALA A 119 -1.26 -1.30 14.91
C ALA A 119 0.20 -1.15 14.49
N ALA A 120 0.67 -2.08 13.65
CA ALA A 120 2.04 -2.04 13.13
C ALA A 120 2.32 -0.75 12.35
N PHE A 121 1.33 -0.23 11.65
CA PHE A 121 1.41 0.95 10.80
C PHE A 121 1.03 2.26 11.51
N TYR A 122 0.91 2.26 12.85
CA TYR A 122 0.55 3.47 13.60
C TYR A 122 1.43 4.67 13.20
N GLN A 123 0.78 5.76 12.77
CA GLN A 123 1.40 7.02 12.33
C GLN A 123 2.46 6.87 11.22
N SER A 124 2.30 5.89 10.34
CA SER A 124 3.27 5.65 9.25
C SER A 124 2.81 6.13 7.87
N ASP A 125 1.59 6.67 7.76
CA ASP A 125 1.00 7.13 6.51
C ASP A 125 0.88 8.66 6.40
N PHE A 126 0.70 9.08 5.15
CA PHE A 126 0.16 10.39 4.78
C PHE A 126 -1.15 10.19 4.03
N ARG A 127 -2.24 10.62 4.65
CA ARG A 127 -3.58 10.44 4.10
C ARG A 127 -3.88 11.52 3.05
N ILE A 128 -4.43 11.13 1.89
CA ILE A 128 -4.77 12.03 0.77
C ILE A 128 -6.28 12.19 0.53
N THR A 129 -7.09 11.67 1.44
CA THR A 129 -8.57 11.71 1.45
C THR A 129 -9.00 12.20 2.83
N ASP A 130 -10.12 12.91 2.94
CA ASP A 130 -10.50 13.58 4.19
C ASP A 130 -11.10 12.59 5.20
N TYR A 131 -11.18 13.01 6.46
CA TYR A 131 -12.07 12.38 7.44
C TYR A 131 -13.40 13.15 7.42
N PRO A 132 -14.56 12.48 7.31
CA PRO A 132 -15.82 13.11 7.70
C PRO A 132 -15.83 13.46 9.20
#